data_AF-A0A923HM41-F1
#
_entry.id   AF-A0A923HM41-F1
#
_cell.length_a   1.000
_cell.length_b   1.000
_cell.length_c   1.000
_cell.angle_alpha   90.00
_cell.angle_beta   90.00
_cell.angle_gamma   90.00
#
_symmetry.space_group_name_H-M   'P 1'
#
loop_
_entity.id
_entity.type
_entity.pdbx_description
1 polymer ?
#
loop_
_entity_poly.entity_id
_entity_poly.type
_entity_poly.pdbx_seq_one_letter_code
_entity_poly.pdbx_strand_id
1 'polypeptide(L)'
;MSKPNLDKLLQQRAELEARIQQTRNREAMEERKRDTRRKILAGAYVIKLADNDLQKLGKELISAGMLEPRDYALFGVDNDSADFDSNRLSLD
;
A
#
# COMPACT_ATOMS: atom_id res chain seq x y z
N MET A 1 -33.26 -10.14 -43.10
CA MET A 1 -32.99 -8.70 -43.24
C MET A 1 -32.51 -8.17 -41.89
N SER A 2 -31.21 -7.90 -41.72
CA SER A 2 -30.71 -7.22 -40.51
C SER A 2 -31.39 -5.87 -40.43
N LYS A 3 -31.88 -5.46 -39.25
CA LYS A 3 -32.50 -4.15 -39.06
C LYS A 3 -31.34 -3.16 -38.85
N PRO A 4 -30.95 -2.32 -39.82
CA PRO A 4 -29.76 -1.45 -39.73
C PRO A 4 -29.74 -0.49 -38.53
N ASN A 5 -30.89 -0.26 -37.88
CA ASN A 5 -30.97 0.48 -36.62
C ASN A 5 -30.46 -0.31 -35.41
N LEU A 6 -30.59 -1.64 -35.41
CA LEU A 6 -30.12 -2.48 -34.31
C LEU A 6 -28.58 -2.51 -34.25
N ASP A 7 -27.92 -2.68 -35.39
CA ASP A 7 -26.45 -2.72 -35.45
C ASP A 7 -25.84 -1.38 -35.00
N LYS A 8 -26.45 -0.25 -35.38
CA LYS A 8 -26.07 1.09 -34.90
C LYS A 8 -26.23 1.23 -33.38
N LEU A 9 -27.35 0.75 -32.82
CA LEU A 9 -27.60 0.80 -31.37
C LEU A 9 -26.62 -0.08 -30.59
N LEU A 10 -26.25 -1.25 -31.13
CA LEU A 10 -25.24 -2.14 -30.54
C LEU A 10 -23.85 -1.49 -30.53
N GLN A 11 -23.47 -0.83 -31.64
CA GLN A 11 -22.21 -0.10 -31.72
C GLN A 11 -22.16 1.05 -30.71
N GLN A 12 -23.24 1.86 -30.63
CA GLN A 12 -23.33 2.94 -29.64
C GLN A 12 -23.26 2.43 -28.20
N ARG A 13 -23.88 1.28 -27.90
CA ARG A 13 -23.78 0.66 -26.59
C ARG A 13 -22.34 0.28 -26.27
N ALA A 14 -21.63 -0.35 -27.20
CA ALA A 14 -20.24 -0.76 -27.01
C ALA A 14 -19.32 0.46 -26.79
N GLU A 15 -19.51 1.55 -27.54
CA GLU A 15 -18.77 2.79 -27.37
C GLU A 15 -19.04 3.44 -26.01
N LEU A 16 -20.31 3.50 -25.59
CA LEU A 16 -20.68 4.02 -24.27
C LEU A 16 -20.11 3.18 -23.14
N GLU A 17 -20.16 1.86 -23.27
CA GLU A 17 -19.64 0.91 -22.28
C GLU A 17 -18.12 1.05 -22.13
N ALA A 18 -17.39 1.22 -23.24
CA ALA A 18 -15.96 1.52 -23.22
C ALA A 18 -15.64 2.85 -22.50
N ARG A 19 -16.43 3.91 -22.75
CA ARG A 19 -16.27 5.21 -22.08
C ARG A 19 -16.57 5.13 -20.59
N ILE A 20 -17.61 4.38 -20.20
CA ILE A 20 -17.93 4.12 -18.80
C ILE A 20 -16.77 3.42 -18.12
N GLN A 21 -16.22 2.38 -18.74
CA GLN A 21 -15.10 1.65 -18.16
C GLN A 21 -13.84 2.51 -18.02
N GLN A 22 -13.53 3.33 -19.02
CA GLN A 22 -12.41 4.29 -18.93
C GLN A 22 -12.60 5.28 -17.79
N THR A 23 -13.82 5.80 -17.63
CA THR A 23 -14.14 6.75 -16.56
C THR A 23 -14.01 6.11 -15.18
N ARG A 24 -14.54 4.89 -14.99
CA ARG A 24 -14.39 4.12 -13.76
C ARG A 24 -12.93 3.87 -13.41
N ASN A 25 -12.12 3.47 -14.39
CA ASN A 25 -10.69 3.25 -14.18
C ASN A 25 -9.99 4.53 -13.75
N ARG A 26 -10.33 5.67 -14.35
CA ARG A 26 -9.78 6.98 -13.98
C ARG A 26 -10.16 7.35 -12.54
N GLU A 27 -11.41 7.20 -12.16
CA GLU A 27 -11.87 7.50 -10.80
C GLU A 27 -11.21 6.60 -9.76
N ALA A 28 -11.06 5.31 -10.05
CA ALA A 28 -10.35 4.37 -9.19
C ALA A 28 -8.86 4.75 -9.03
N MET A 29 -8.20 5.19 -10.10
CA MET A 29 -6.82 5.70 -10.02
C MET A 29 -6.71 6.97 -9.18
N GLU A 30 -7.62 7.92 -9.36
CA GLU A 30 -7.64 9.15 -8.56
C GLU A 30 -7.93 8.87 -7.08
N GLU A 31 -8.80 7.90 -6.78
CA GLU A 31 -9.05 7.49 -5.40
C GLU A 31 -7.82 6.84 -4.76
N ARG A 32 -7.11 5.96 -5.50
CA ARG A 32 -5.83 5.41 -5.02
C ARG A 32 -4.81 6.51 -4.74
N LYS A 33 -4.68 7.51 -5.61
CA LYS A 33 -3.79 8.66 -5.39
C LYS A 33 -4.16 9.44 -4.13
N ARG A 34 -5.45 9.71 -3.93
CA ARG A 34 -5.95 10.40 -2.72
C ARG A 34 -5.67 9.57 -1.46
N ASP A 35 -5.92 8.27 -1.50
CA ASP A 35 -5.66 7.37 -0.38
C ASP A 35 -4.17 7.29 -0.02
N THR A 36 -3.30 7.11 -1.02
CA THR A 36 -1.85 7.17 -0.81
C THR A 36 -1.43 8.51 -0.20
N ARG A 37 -1.99 9.63 -0.69
CA ARG A 37 -1.68 10.96 -0.14
C ARG A 37 -2.12 11.09 1.33
N ARG A 38 -3.30 10.59 1.71
CA ARG A 38 -3.76 10.58 3.11
C ARG A 38 -2.80 9.80 4.00
N LYS A 39 -2.39 8.60 3.58
CA LYS A 39 -1.46 7.73 4.32
C LYS A 39 -0.10 8.40 4.51
N ILE A 40 0.45 9.03 3.47
CA ILE A 40 1.71 9.77 3.54
C ILE A 40 1.61 10.93 4.54
N LEU A 41 0.55 11.74 4.47
CA LEU A 41 0.40 12.90 5.35
C LEU A 41 0.20 12.48 6.81
N ALA A 42 -0.61 11.45 7.06
CA ALA A 42 -0.78 10.89 8.39
C ALA A 42 0.53 10.32 8.95
N GLY A 43 1.26 9.53 8.14
CA GLY A 43 2.56 8.99 8.52
C GLY A 43 3.59 10.08 8.82
N ALA A 44 3.68 11.12 7.99
CA ALA A 44 4.58 12.25 8.22
C ALA A 44 4.28 12.98 9.54
N TYR A 45 3.00 13.11 9.90
CA TYR A 45 2.61 13.70 11.18
C TYR A 45 3.03 12.82 12.36
N VAL A 46 2.84 11.49 12.27
CA VAL A 46 3.28 10.55 13.31
C VAL A 46 4.80 10.58 13.48
N ILE A 47 5.56 10.57 12.38
CA ILE A 47 7.04 10.70 12.42
C ILE A 47 7.46 11.99 13.14
N LYS A 48 6.75 13.09 12.89
CA LYS A 48 6.99 14.36 13.57
C LYS A 48 6.68 14.28 15.07
N LEU A 49 5.61 13.59 15.48
CA LEU A 49 5.29 13.37 16.89
C LEU A 49 6.32 12.49 17.60
N ALA A 50 7.00 11.61 16.87
CA ALA A 50 8.10 10.81 17.36
C ALA A 50 9.45 11.56 17.33
N ASP A 51 9.46 12.88 17.15
CA ASP A 51 10.67 13.72 17.04
C ASP A 51 11.67 13.23 15.96
N ASN A 52 11.16 12.59 14.90
CA ASN A 52 11.95 11.90 13.86
C ASN A 52 12.81 10.73 14.37
N ASP A 53 12.57 10.22 15.59
CA ASP A 53 13.18 9.00 16.09
C ASP A 53 12.46 7.77 15.50
N LEU A 54 12.90 7.37 14.30
CA LEU A 54 12.33 6.23 13.59
C LEU A 54 12.63 4.89 14.27
N GLN A 55 13.73 4.77 15.02
CA GLN A 55 14.03 3.54 15.75
C GLN A 55 13.06 3.33 16.91
N LYS A 56 12.78 4.38 17.68
CA LYS A 56 11.76 4.35 18.72
C LYS A 56 10.37 4.05 18.14
N LEU A 57 9.99 4.75 17.06
CA LEU A 57 8.72 4.50 16.37
C LEU A 57 8.64 3.05 15.86
N GLY A 58 9.71 2.51 15.30
CA GLY A 58 9.81 1.12 14.84
C GLY A 58 9.55 0.13 15.98
N LYS A 59 10.17 0.32 17.15
CA LYS A 59 9.95 -0.52 18.34
C LYS A 59 8.49 -0.47 18.81
N GLU A 60 7.87 0.71 18.81
CA GLU A 60 6.46 0.87 19.13
C GLU A 60 5.56 0.12 18.14
N LEU A 61 5.83 0.24 16.83
CA LEU A 61 5.08 -0.47 15.79
C LEU A 61 5.26 -1.99 15.86
N ILE A 62 6.45 -2.49 16.22
CA ILE A 62 6.70 -3.91 16.52
C ILE A 62 5.83 -4.35 17.69
N SER A 63 5.85 -3.59 18.79
CA SER A 63 5.08 -3.92 20.00
C SER A 63 3.56 -3.93 19.74
N ALA A 64 3.10 -3.14 18.77
CA ALA A 64 1.72 -3.09 18.33
C ALA A 64 1.35 -4.17 17.29
N GLY A 65 2.30 -5.03 16.87
CA GLY A 65 2.07 -6.06 15.85
C GLY A 65 1.84 -5.49 14.44
N MET A 66 2.31 -4.28 14.17
CA MET A 66 2.09 -3.57 12.90
C MET A 66 3.24 -3.73 11.90
N LEU A 67 4.37 -4.30 12.31
CA LEU A 67 5.50 -4.61 11.44
C LEU A 67 5.75 -6.11 11.39
N GLU A 68 6.08 -6.59 10.19
CA GLU A 68 6.62 -7.92 10.02
C GLU A 68 8.16 -7.87 10.07
N PRO A 69 8.85 -8.97 10.41
CA PRO A 69 10.32 -8.96 10.58
C PRO A 69 11.12 -8.42 9.39
N ARG A 70 10.59 -8.57 8.17
CA ARG A 70 11.21 -8.02 6.95
C ARG A 70 11.21 -6.48 6.87
N ASP A 71 10.32 -5.83 7.63
CA ASP A 71 10.10 -4.38 7.61
C ASP A 71 10.91 -3.66 8.71
N TYR A 72 11.52 -4.41 9.64
CA TYR A 72 12.28 -3.86 10.79
C TYR A 72 13.44 -2.96 10.34
N ALA A 73 14.16 -3.39 9.30
CA ALA A 73 15.26 -2.62 8.73
C ALA A 73 14.84 -1.24 8.19
N LEU A 74 13.56 -1.04 7.81
CA LEU A 74 13.05 0.25 7.35
C LEU A 74 13.03 1.31 8.46
N PHE A 75 13.01 0.87 9.72
CA PHE A 75 13.00 1.72 10.90
C PHE A 75 14.36 1.68 11.64
N GLY A 76 15.35 0.98 11.10
CA GLY A 76 16.67 0.82 11.74
C GLY A 76 16.61 0.04 13.05
N VAL A 77 15.63 -0.86 13.20
CA VAL A 77 15.51 -1.76 14.36
C VAL A 77 15.97 -3.16 13.96
N ASP A 78 16.76 -3.80 14.81
CA ASP A 78 17.27 -5.13 14.55
C ASP A 78 16.18 -6.18 14.78
N ASN A 79 16.30 -7.30 14.07
CA ASN A 79 15.48 -8.46 14.31
C ASN A 79 16.17 -9.31 15.36
N ASP A 80 15.89 -9.05 16.64
CA ASP A 80 16.48 -9.76 17.80
C ASP A 80 16.33 -11.29 17.73
N SER A 81 15.51 -11.82 16.80
CA SER A 81 15.44 -13.25 16.51
C SER A 81 16.69 -13.85 15.83
N ALA A 82 17.58 -13.02 15.27
CA ALA A 82 18.82 -13.47 14.64
C ALA A 82 19.97 -13.69 15.64
N ASP A 83 19.90 -13.09 16.83
CA ASP A 83 20.95 -13.21 17.86
C ASP A 83 20.85 -14.47 18.71
N PHE A 84 19.75 -15.23 18.59
CA PHE A 84 19.57 -16.48 19.34
C PHE A 84 20.35 -17.67 18.75
N ASP A 85 20.67 -17.63 17.46
CA ASP A 85 21.35 -18.75 16.76
C ASP A 85 22.88 -18.63 16.77
N SER A 86 23.42 -17.41 16.78
CA SER A 86 24.87 -17.17 16.78
C SER A 86 25.53 -17.54 18.11
N ASN A 87 24.81 -17.42 19.22
CA ASN A 87 25.33 -17.67 20.57
C ASN A 87 25.34 -19.17 20.97
N ARG A 88 24.75 -20.04 20.14
CA ARG A 88 24.69 -21.50 20.37
C ARG A 88 25.87 -22.24 19.74
N LEU A 89 26.54 -21.63 18.76
CA LEU A 89 27.67 -22.18 18.00
C LEU A 89 29.05 -21.80 18.59
N SER A 90 29.09 -21.04 19.68
CA SER A 90 30.32 -20.61 20.37
C SER A 90 30.60 -21.33 21.68
N LEU A 91 29.86 -22.41 21.97
CA LEU A 91 30.02 -23.27 23.14
C LEU A 91 30.40 -24.69 22.68
N ASP A 92 31.56 -24.80 22.02
CA ASP A 92 32.33 -26.05 21.89
C ASP A 92 33.65 -25.90 22.67
#